data_AF-A0A367L023-F1
#
_entry.id   AF-A0A367L023-F1
#
_cell.length_a   1.000
_cell.length_b   1.000
_cell.length_c   1.000
_cell.angle_alpha   90.00
_cell.angle_beta   90.00
_cell.angle_gamma   90.00
#
_symmetry.space_group_name_H-M   'P 1'
#
loop_
_entity.id
_entity.type
_entity.pdbx_description
1 polymer ?
#
loop_
_entity_poly.entity_id
_entity_poly.type
_entity_poly.pdbx_seq_one_letter_code
_entity_poly.pdbx_strand_id
1 'polypeptide(L)'
;MEEPKTSLLPWLPPSSVAKRCGGPIGFWEIICGTKTYCEAHDTHKRWIHSSPYDNKTHCIEAHEQPSNSSKPAEKKALLPWYERTAECNCASICKDEKKCGSAEYCSLFDSRFFHITAKEHASTAECLAARQGRPEKAPGTKKLPYVLEPSRWIRRTCGVHIYEEDRCGTKRYCLAFDLDRPYVVGTYRDAIQCFAAREPAPENGDDSVPLLRWTNGLKHSQLEGDCKHVAPDDDVRVPPQQRGVIICGTKFFCEQYDTPWPPDRRWRKASDCFAAFEKEPVE
;
A
#
# COMPACT_ATOMS: atom_id res chain seq x y z
N MET A 1 40.36 22.56 -11.26
CA MET A 1 39.33 21.53 -11.42
C MET A 1 38.16 22.01 -10.59
N GLU A 2 37.13 22.57 -11.22
CA GLU A 2 35.88 22.87 -10.51
C GLU A 2 35.20 21.54 -10.24
N GLU A 3 35.00 21.21 -8.97
CA GLU A 3 34.08 20.14 -8.57
C GLU A 3 32.70 20.48 -9.12
N PRO A 4 31.98 19.53 -9.74
CA PRO A 4 30.62 19.79 -10.20
C PRO A 4 29.76 20.12 -8.99
N LYS A 5 29.29 21.37 -8.89
CA LYS A 5 28.28 21.80 -7.92
C LYS A 5 27.09 20.84 -8.04
N THR A 6 26.97 19.94 -7.07
CA THR A 6 25.81 19.06 -6.96
C THR A 6 24.62 19.96 -6.71
N SER A 7 23.67 20.02 -7.63
CA SER A 7 22.44 20.78 -7.42
C SER A 7 21.68 20.17 -6.25
N LEU A 8 21.32 20.99 -5.27
CA LEU A 8 20.49 20.56 -4.14
C LEU A 8 19.14 20.03 -4.65
N LEU A 9 18.58 19.05 -3.93
CA LEU A 9 17.27 18.48 -4.23
C LEU A 9 16.15 19.43 -3.76
N PRO A 10 14.98 19.45 -4.44
CA PRO A 10 13.91 20.36 -4.08
C PRO A 10 13.28 19.99 -2.72
N TRP A 11 12.93 20.99 -1.91
CA TRP A 11 12.17 20.77 -0.68
C TRP A 11 10.69 20.55 -0.96
N LEU A 12 10.19 19.35 -0.68
CA LEU A 12 8.80 18.96 -0.92
C LEU A 12 7.91 19.22 0.32
N PRO A 13 6.77 19.92 0.16
CA PRO A 13 5.76 19.97 1.21
C PRO A 13 5.10 18.58 1.38
N PRO A 14 4.50 18.29 2.55
CA PRO A 14 3.69 17.09 2.71
C PRO A 14 2.55 17.04 1.70
N SER A 15 2.32 15.86 1.10
CA SER A 15 1.22 15.66 0.15
C SER A 15 -0.15 15.69 0.83
N SER A 16 -1.21 15.71 0.00
CA SER A 16 -2.60 15.54 0.46
C SER A 16 -2.85 14.21 1.20
N VAL A 17 -1.97 13.23 1.02
CA VAL A 17 -2.06 11.90 1.62
C VAL A 17 -0.95 11.61 2.63
N ALA A 18 -0.29 12.64 3.16
CA ALA A 18 0.81 12.53 4.13
C ALA A 18 0.45 11.72 5.39
N LYS A 19 -0.83 11.59 5.73
CA LYS A 19 -1.32 10.69 6.81
C LYS A 19 -0.93 9.22 6.63
N ARG A 20 -0.55 8.80 5.41
CA ARG A 20 -0.07 7.45 5.09
C ARG A 20 1.41 7.24 5.42
N CYS A 21 2.14 8.31 5.73
CA CYS A 21 3.57 8.29 5.97
C CYS A 21 3.94 7.33 7.11
N GLY A 22 4.88 6.42 6.84
CA GLY A 22 5.32 5.40 7.80
C GLY A 22 4.33 4.27 8.05
N GLY A 23 3.17 4.29 7.38
CA GLY A 23 2.28 3.13 7.33
C GLY A 23 2.89 1.98 6.52
N PRO A 24 2.08 1.06 6.01
CA PRO A 24 2.57 -0.13 5.31
C PRO A 24 3.32 0.14 4.00
N ILE A 25 3.24 1.37 3.49
CA ILE A 25 3.98 1.82 2.32
C ILE A 25 5.38 2.34 2.68
N GLY A 26 5.68 2.58 3.96
CA GLY A 26 6.94 3.17 4.42
C GLY A 26 6.99 4.70 4.36
N PHE A 27 8.20 5.25 4.46
CA PHE A 27 8.47 6.68 4.32
C PHE A 27 8.93 6.98 2.89
N TRP A 28 8.12 7.77 2.18
CA TRP A 28 8.44 8.28 0.86
C TRP A 28 8.34 9.79 0.86
N GLU A 29 9.37 10.47 0.39
CA GLU A 29 9.45 11.92 0.44
C GLU A 29 8.28 12.61 -0.26
N ILE A 30 7.91 12.16 -1.46
CA ILE A 30 6.78 12.69 -2.21
C ILE A 30 5.43 12.57 -1.47
N ILE A 31 5.31 11.63 -0.52
CA ILE A 31 4.11 11.46 0.32
C ILE A 31 4.25 12.28 1.61
N CYS A 32 5.36 12.11 2.31
CA CYS A 32 5.62 12.61 3.65
C CYS A 32 6.02 14.09 3.70
N GLY A 33 6.55 14.62 2.60
CA GLY A 33 7.34 15.85 2.55
C GLY A 33 8.76 15.65 3.08
N THR A 34 9.69 16.51 2.64
CA THR A 34 11.14 16.43 2.96
C THR A 34 11.38 16.43 4.46
N LYS A 35 10.69 17.28 5.22
CA LYS A 35 10.85 17.39 6.68
C LYS A 35 10.65 16.04 7.38
N THR A 36 9.46 15.46 7.21
CA THR A 36 9.07 14.21 7.87
C THR A 36 9.90 13.03 7.37
N TYR A 37 10.23 13.03 6.07
CA TYR A 37 11.09 12.02 5.45
C TYR A 37 12.51 12.04 6.03
N CYS A 38 13.15 13.21 6.12
CA CYS A 38 14.48 13.33 6.73
C CYS A 38 14.46 13.03 8.24
N GLU A 39 13.41 13.42 8.99
CA GLU A 39 13.27 13.04 10.41
C GLU A 39 13.19 11.52 10.62
N ALA A 40 12.63 10.79 9.65
CA ALA A 40 12.54 9.34 9.69
C ALA A 40 13.92 8.66 9.65
N HIS A 41 14.95 9.31 9.12
CA HIS A 41 16.29 8.72 9.04
C HIS A 41 16.93 8.46 10.42
N ASP A 42 16.58 9.26 11.42
CA ASP A 42 17.07 9.07 12.79
C ASP A 42 16.17 8.16 13.62
N THR A 43 14.87 8.12 13.30
CA THR A 43 13.84 7.54 14.16
C THR A 43 13.22 6.24 13.62
N HIS A 44 13.31 6.03 12.30
CA HIS A 44 12.49 5.08 11.56
C HIS A 44 13.23 4.50 10.34
N LYS A 45 14.57 4.49 10.35
CA LYS A 45 15.41 4.08 9.21
C LYS A 45 14.99 2.74 8.58
N ARG A 46 14.50 1.79 9.39
CA ARG A 46 13.99 0.47 8.96
C ARG A 46 12.78 0.51 8.01
N TRP A 47 12.08 1.64 7.93
CA TRP A 47 10.89 1.81 7.10
C TRP A 47 11.13 2.73 5.90
N ILE A 48 12.40 3.06 5.63
CA ILE A 48 12.81 3.87 4.49
C ILE A 48 13.39 2.93 3.43
N HIS A 49 12.76 2.91 2.26
CA HIS A 49 13.18 2.02 1.18
C HIS A 49 14.30 2.65 0.35
N SER A 50 15.48 2.02 0.33
CA SER A 50 16.59 2.34 -0.59
C SER A 50 17.02 3.81 -0.56
N SER A 51 17.09 4.42 0.64
CA SER A 51 17.50 5.82 0.75
C SER A 51 19.03 5.99 0.72
N PRO A 52 19.54 7.01 0.01
CA PRO A 52 20.98 7.29 -0.05
C PRO A 52 21.52 8.00 1.20
N TYR A 53 20.66 8.38 2.15
CA TYR A 53 21.06 9.17 3.32
C TYR A 53 21.32 8.32 4.56
N ASP A 54 22.38 8.65 5.29
CA ASP A 54 22.76 7.93 6.50
C ASP A 54 21.91 8.29 7.72
N ASN A 55 21.59 9.58 7.84
CA ASN A 55 20.91 10.21 8.97
C ASN A 55 20.15 11.48 8.51
N LYS A 56 19.41 12.10 9.43
CA LYS A 56 18.63 13.32 9.16
C LYS A 56 19.47 14.46 8.62
N THR A 57 20.67 14.69 9.18
CA THR A 57 21.55 15.80 8.78
C THR A 57 21.98 15.64 7.32
N HIS A 58 22.48 14.46 6.93
CA HIS A 58 22.85 14.14 5.55
C HIS A 58 21.64 14.34 4.61
N CYS A 59 20.44 13.92 5.03
CA CYS A 59 19.22 14.15 4.24
C CYS A 59 18.92 15.65 4.07
N ILE A 60 18.94 16.46 5.13
CA ILE A 60 18.62 17.89 5.07
C ILE A 60 19.64 18.67 4.24
N GLU A 61 20.93 18.35 4.37
CA GLU A 61 22.02 19.01 3.62
C GLU A 61 21.95 18.75 2.12
N ALA A 62 21.35 17.63 1.72
CA ALA A 62 21.13 17.30 0.30
C ALA A 62 19.98 18.10 -0.34
N HIS A 63 19.18 18.82 0.45
CA HIS A 63 17.99 19.55 -0.03
C HIS A 63 18.18 21.07 0.03
N GLU A 64 17.50 21.75 -0.88
CA GLU A 64 17.29 23.19 -0.81
C GLU A 64 16.55 23.51 0.50
N GLN A 65 17.04 24.47 1.27
CA GLN A 65 16.30 24.90 2.45
C GLN A 65 14.95 25.49 2.02
N PRO A 66 13.88 25.34 2.82
CA PRO A 66 12.56 25.88 2.49
C PRO A 66 12.63 27.40 2.40
N SER A 67 12.88 27.92 1.20
CA SER A 67 12.61 29.31 0.88
C SER A 67 11.11 29.44 0.65
N ASN A 68 10.50 30.54 1.09
CA ASN A 68 9.07 30.82 0.91
C ASN A 68 8.63 30.95 -0.57
N SER A 69 9.44 30.51 -1.53
CA SER A 69 9.07 30.45 -2.95
C SER A 69 8.34 29.14 -3.25
N SER A 70 7.04 29.13 -2.99
CA SER A 70 6.11 28.25 -3.69
C SER A 70 6.12 28.63 -5.18
N LYS A 71 7.03 28.05 -5.97
CA LYS A 71 6.91 28.13 -7.43
C LYS A 71 5.57 27.50 -7.82
N PRO A 72 4.69 28.22 -8.54
CA PRO A 72 3.45 27.65 -9.04
C PRO A 72 3.77 26.43 -9.90
N ALA A 73 3.03 25.34 -9.70
CA ALA A 73 3.09 24.18 -10.57
C ALA A 73 2.80 24.63 -12.01
N GLU A 74 3.80 24.57 -12.87
CA GLU A 74 3.67 24.83 -14.29
C GLU A 74 2.63 23.85 -14.85
N LYS A 75 1.68 24.34 -15.66
CA LYS A 75 0.63 23.51 -16.25
C LYS A 75 1.26 22.51 -17.22
N LYS A 76 1.63 21.34 -16.69
CA LYS A 76 2.18 20.23 -17.45
C LYS A 76 1.10 19.72 -18.40
N ALA A 77 1.48 19.44 -19.65
CA ALA A 77 0.59 18.82 -20.61
C ALA A 77 0.07 17.47 -20.06
N LEU A 78 -1.22 17.20 -20.24
CA LEU A 78 -1.85 15.95 -19.78
C LEU A 78 -1.25 14.75 -20.52
N LEU A 79 -0.89 13.71 -19.76
CA LEU A 79 -0.40 12.45 -20.31
C LEU A 79 -1.54 11.67 -20.98
N PRO A 80 -1.26 10.90 -22.05
CA PRO A 80 -2.29 10.10 -22.71
C PRO A 80 -2.91 9.07 -21.77
N TRP A 81 -4.19 8.74 -22.00
CA TRP A 81 -4.87 7.65 -21.32
C TRP A 81 -4.64 6.31 -22.01
N TYR A 82 -4.29 5.29 -21.24
CA TYR A 82 -4.13 3.91 -21.72
C TYR A 82 -5.25 3.02 -21.18
N GLU A 83 -5.91 2.27 -22.07
CA GLU A 83 -6.80 1.18 -21.67
C GLU A 83 -5.97 -0.08 -21.35
N ARG A 84 -6.43 -0.85 -20.37
CA ARG A 84 -5.74 -2.08 -19.95
C ARG A 84 -5.73 -3.10 -21.09
N THR A 85 -4.59 -3.77 -21.27
CA THR A 85 -4.50 -4.95 -22.14
C THR A 85 -4.68 -6.23 -21.33
N ALA A 86 -5.24 -7.29 -21.92
CA ALA A 86 -5.44 -8.58 -21.25
C ALA A 86 -4.12 -9.31 -20.92
N GLU A 87 -3.01 -8.81 -21.44
CA GLU A 87 -1.70 -9.44 -21.42
C GLU A 87 -0.99 -9.29 -20.07
N CYS A 88 -1.53 -8.50 -19.14
CA CYS A 88 -0.84 -8.24 -17.89
C CYS A 88 -1.68 -8.11 -16.62
N ASN A 89 -1.11 -8.64 -15.54
CA ASN A 89 -1.49 -8.36 -14.17
C ASN A 89 -0.58 -7.27 -13.60
N CYS A 90 -1.14 -6.10 -13.31
CA CYS A 90 -0.40 -5.01 -12.70
C CYS A 90 0.00 -5.37 -11.28
N ALA A 91 1.10 -4.79 -10.81
CA ALA A 91 1.77 -5.17 -9.56
C ALA A 91 2.52 -6.50 -9.56
N SER A 92 2.07 -7.51 -10.32
CA SER A 92 2.75 -8.83 -10.36
C SER A 92 3.68 -9.01 -11.56
N ILE A 93 3.29 -8.57 -12.75
CA ILE A 93 3.98 -8.92 -14.01
C ILE A 93 4.45 -7.68 -14.79
N CYS A 94 3.65 -6.61 -14.84
CA CYS A 94 4.01 -5.38 -15.55
C CYS A 94 4.05 -4.17 -14.63
N LYS A 95 4.98 -3.27 -14.96
CA LYS A 95 5.15 -1.96 -14.34
C LYS A 95 4.89 -0.80 -15.31
N ASP A 96 4.59 -1.13 -16.57
CA ASP A 96 4.35 -0.17 -17.65
C ASP A 96 2.87 0.20 -17.73
N GLU A 97 2.57 1.49 -17.60
CA GLU A 97 1.22 2.06 -17.70
C GLU A 97 0.53 1.66 -19.01
N LYS A 98 1.28 1.53 -20.12
CA LYS A 98 0.70 1.16 -21.42
C LYS A 98 0.09 -0.23 -21.44
N LYS A 99 0.68 -1.17 -20.70
CA LYS A 99 0.17 -2.55 -20.56
C LYS A 99 -0.89 -2.62 -19.47
N CYS A 100 -0.63 -1.92 -18.38
CA CYS A 100 -1.49 -1.91 -17.21
C CYS A 100 -2.82 -1.19 -17.42
N GLY A 101 -2.85 -0.20 -18.29
CA GLY A 101 -3.88 0.82 -18.34
C GLY A 101 -3.71 1.85 -17.22
N SER A 102 -4.09 3.09 -17.51
CA SER A 102 -3.90 4.24 -16.62
C SER A 102 -4.64 4.09 -15.30
N ALA A 103 -5.86 3.54 -15.31
CA ALA A 103 -6.65 3.37 -14.09
C ALA A 103 -5.97 2.42 -13.08
N GLU A 104 -5.47 1.28 -13.55
CA GLU A 104 -4.86 0.27 -12.67
C GLU A 104 -3.45 0.68 -12.25
N TYR A 105 -2.66 1.25 -13.18
CA TYR A 105 -1.35 1.82 -12.85
C TYR A 105 -1.46 2.92 -11.79
N CYS A 106 -2.39 3.87 -11.96
CA CYS A 106 -2.59 4.93 -10.97
C CYS A 106 -3.06 4.38 -9.62
N SER A 107 -3.81 3.27 -9.58
CA SER A 107 -4.22 2.64 -8.33
C SER A 107 -3.04 2.19 -7.45
N LEU A 108 -1.88 1.91 -8.07
CA LEU A 108 -0.70 1.44 -7.37
C LEU A 108 -0.11 2.49 -6.42
N PHE A 109 -0.30 3.77 -6.71
CA PHE A 109 0.19 4.89 -5.88
C PHE A 109 -0.46 4.93 -4.49
N ASP A 110 -1.67 4.40 -4.35
CA ASP A 110 -2.34 4.27 -3.06
C ASP A 110 -2.04 2.95 -2.33
N SER A 111 -1.39 2.02 -3.03
CA SER A 111 -1.10 0.68 -2.54
C SER A 111 0.34 0.51 -2.00
N ARG A 112 0.61 -0.62 -1.37
CA ARG A 112 1.95 -1.12 -1.02
C ARG A 112 2.88 -1.31 -2.21
N PHE A 113 2.33 -1.35 -3.43
CA PHE A 113 3.10 -1.42 -4.67
C PHE A 113 3.57 -0.05 -5.15
N PHE A 114 3.44 1.00 -4.34
CA PHE A 114 4.05 2.29 -4.61
C PHE A 114 5.53 2.18 -5.02
N HIS A 115 6.28 1.28 -4.38
CA HIS A 115 7.72 1.11 -4.62
C HIS A 115 8.10 0.66 -6.04
N ILE A 116 7.16 0.05 -6.78
CA ILE A 116 7.38 -0.39 -8.18
C ILE A 116 6.86 0.60 -9.22
N THR A 117 6.21 1.69 -8.82
CA THR A 117 5.80 2.76 -9.75
C THR A 117 7.00 3.65 -10.09
N ALA A 118 6.79 4.60 -11.01
CA ALA A 118 7.77 5.66 -11.25
C ALA A 118 7.88 6.69 -10.11
N LYS A 119 7.04 6.60 -9.06
CA LYS A 119 7.05 7.47 -7.87
C LYS A 119 6.92 8.98 -8.18
N GLU A 120 6.24 9.28 -9.28
CA GLU A 120 6.01 10.62 -9.83
C GLU A 120 4.79 11.35 -9.25
N HIS A 121 3.94 10.63 -8.51
CA HIS A 121 2.73 11.15 -7.87
C HIS A 121 2.67 10.67 -6.42
N ALA A 122 2.00 11.40 -5.52
CA ALA A 122 1.83 10.95 -4.15
C ALA A 122 0.61 10.03 -3.97
N SER A 123 -0.35 10.08 -4.90
CA SER A 123 -1.63 9.35 -4.78
C SER A 123 -2.22 8.94 -6.13
N THR A 124 -3.20 8.04 -6.07
CA THR A 124 -4.02 7.69 -7.25
C THR A 124 -4.74 8.90 -7.83
N ALA A 125 -5.26 9.80 -6.96
CA ALA A 125 -5.98 10.99 -7.41
C ALA A 125 -5.07 11.95 -8.20
N GLU A 126 -3.86 12.19 -7.71
CA GLU A 126 -2.86 13.02 -8.41
C GLU A 126 -2.42 12.38 -9.72
N CYS A 127 -2.21 11.06 -9.73
CA CYS A 127 -1.88 10.32 -10.94
C CYS A 127 -2.99 10.48 -11.99
N LEU A 128 -4.24 10.20 -11.64
CA LEU A 128 -5.37 10.32 -12.57
C LEU A 128 -5.59 11.75 -13.06
N ALA A 129 -5.40 12.76 -12.21
CA ALA A 129 -5.52 14.17 -12.59
C ALA A 129 -4.47 14.62 -13.63
N ALA A 130 -3.33 13.92 -13.70
CA ALA A 130 -2.28 14.17 -14.69
C ALA A 130 -2.53 13.48 -16.04
N ARG A 131 -3.60 12.67 -16.18
CA ARG A 131 -3.96 11.99 -17.43
C ARG A 131 -5.06 12.75 -18.16
N GLN A 132 -5.09 12.57 -19.48
CA GLN A 132 -6.25 12.88 -20.29
C GLN A 132 -7.46 12.12 -19.76
N GLY A 133 -8.64 12.72 -19.88
CA GLY A 133 -9.88 12.05 -19.49
C GLY A 133 -10.01 10.71 -20.22
N ARG A 134 -10.51 9.69 -19.51
CA ARG A 134 -10.79 8.39 -20.12
C ARG A 134 -11.71 8.60 -21.33
N PRO A 135 -11.33 8.15 -22.54
CA PRO A 135 -12.20 8.24 -23.70
C PRO A 135 -13.53 7.54 -23.40
N GLU A 136 -14.66 8.19 -23.71
CA GLU A 136 -15.98 7.61 -23.50
C GLU A 136 -16.11 6.31 -24.29
N LYS A 137 -16.02 5.16 -23.61
CA LYS A 137 -16.65 3.93 -24.05
C LYS A 137 -17.93 3.74 -23.24
N ALA A 138 -19.05 4.16 -23.82
CA ALA A 138 -20.42 3.78 -23.43
C ALA A 138 -20.68 2.28 -23.74
N PRO A 139 -21.89 1.74 -23.51
CA PRO A 139 -22.81 1.81 -22.36
C PRO A 139 -22.91 0.43 -21.66
N GLY A 140 -23.38 0.41 -20.41
CA GLY A 140 -23.84 -0.82 -19.74
C GLY A 140 -22.75 -1.86 -19.48
N THR A 141 -21.77 -1.54 -18.62
CA THR A 141 -20.89 -2.58 -18.06
C THR A 141 -21.77 -3.60 -17.35
N LYS A 142 -21.91 -4.78 -17.95
CA LYS A 142 -22.46 -5.96 -17.29
C LYS A 142 -21.75 -6.07 -15.94
N LYS A 143 -22.53 -6.05 -14.86
CA LYS A 143 -22.02 -6.21 -13.51
C LYS A 143 -21.24 -7.52 -13.44
N LEU A 144 -20.09 -7.51 -12.75
CA LEU A 144 -19.32 -8.72 -12.52
C LEU A 144 -20.05 -9.59 -11.48
N PRO A 145 -19.99 -10.92 -11.58
CA PRO A 145 -20.62 -11.81 -10.60
C PRO A 145 -20.14 -11.52 -9.19
N TYR A 146 -21.00 -11.75 -8.21
CA TYR A 146 -20.62 -11.71 -6.80
C TYR A 146 -19.90 -13.02 -6.42
N VAL A 147 -18.69 -12.90 -5.88
CA VAL A 147 -17.85 -14.03 -5.49
C VAL A 147 -17.92 -14.20 -3.97
N LEU A 148 -18.37 -15.37 -3.53
CA LEU A 148 -18.31 -15.73 -2.11
C LEU A 148 -16.89 -16.05 -1.67
N GLU A 149 -16.61 -15.90 -0.37
CA GLU A 149 -15.31 -16.30 0.16
C GLU A 149 -14.98 -17.76 -0.16
N PRO A 150 -13.78 -18.05 -0.69
CA PRO A 150 -13.38 -19.40 -1.03
C PRO A 150 -13.12 -20.24 0.23
N SER A 151 -12.88 -21.54 0.02
CA SER A 151 -12.65 -22.51 1.10
C SER A 151 -11.54 -22.12 2.10
N ARG A 152 -11.56 -22.75 3.28
CA ARG A 152 -10.75 -22.40 4.47
C ARG A 152 -9.24 -22.26 4.23
N TRP A 153 -8.68 -22.87 3.18
CA TRP A 153 -7.24 -22.80 2.89
C TRP A 153 -6.84 -21.57 2.09
N ILE A 154 -7.61 -21.22 1.04
CA ILE A 154 -7.34 -20.06 0.19
C ILE A 154 -7.58 -18.75 0.95
N ARG A 155 -8.60 -18.73 1.84
CA ARG A 155 -8.93 -17.52 2.63
C ARG A 155 -7.90 -17.15 3.71
N ARG A 156 -6.94 -18.01 4.07
CA ARG A 156 -6.00 -17.74 5.19
C ARG A 156 -5.08 -16.56 4.93
N THR A 157 -4.89 -16.20 3.67
CA THR A 157 -3.99 -15.12 3.24
C THR A 157 -4.73 -13.86 2.81
N CYS A 158 -6.08 -13.88 2.85
CA CYS A 158 -6.87 -12.72 2.50
C CYS A 158 -6.56 -11.52 3.42
N GLY A 159 -6.21 -10.38 2.82
CA GLY A 159 -5.87 -9.15 3.54
C GLY A 159 -4.51 -9.18 4.25
N VAL A 160 -3.90 -10.36 4.43
CA VAL A 160 -2.54 -10.50 4.96
C VAL A 160 -1.51 -10.08 3.90
N HIS A 161 -1.69 -10.52 2.66
CA HIS A 161 -0.82 -10.12 1.55
C HIS A 161 -1.39 -8.96 0.75
N ILE A 162 -2.61 -9.17 0.27
CA ILE A 162 -3.40 -8.29 -0.59
C ILE A 162 -4.86 -8.78 -0.51
N TYR A 163 -5.78 -7.87 -0.77
CA TYR A 163 -7.17 -8.20 -1.08
C TYR A 163 -7.30 -8.44 -2.58
N GLU A 164 -7.55 -9.70 -2.95
CA GLU A 164 -7.89 -10.13 -4.32
C GLU A 164 -9.26 -10.79 -4.24
N GLU A 165 -10.18 -10.43 -5.14
CA GLU A 165 -11.58 -10.87 -5.07
C GLU A 165 -11.72 -12.40 -5.14
N ASP A 166 -10.89 -13.09 -5.92
CA ASP A 166 -10.86 -14.54 -6.05
C ASP A 166 -10.37 -15.26 -4.78
N ARG A 167 -9.65 -14.57 -3.90
CA ARG A 167 -9.13 -15.10 -2.62
C ARG A 167 -9.91 -14.65 -1.40
N CYS A 168 -10.51 -13.47 -1.49
CA CYS A 168 -11.16 -12.76 -0.39
C CYS A 168 -12.68 -12.70 -0.51
N GLY A 169 -13.25 -13.11 -1.64
CA GLY A 169 -14.63 -12.81 -1.98
C GLY A 169 -14.86 -11.31 -2.23
N THR A 170 -16.01 -11.00 -2.82
CA THR A 170 -16.40 -9.65 -3.20
C THR A 170 -16.53 -8.72 -1.99
N LYS A 171 -17.12 -9.18 -0.87
CA LYS A 171 -17.38 -8.33 0.29
C LYS A 171 -16.12 -7.77 0.91
N ARG A 172 -15.15 -8.62 1.26
CA ARG A 172 -13.87 -8.14 1.83
C ARG A 172 -13.07 -7.35 0.83
N TYR A 173 -13.01 -7.80 -0.43
CA TYR A 173 -12.32 -7.08 -1.49
C TYR A 173 -12.84 -5.64 -1.65
N CYS A 174 -14.15 -5.47 -1.75
CA CYS A 174 -14.74 -4.14 -1.90
C CYS A 174 -14.59 -3.28 -0.63
N LEU A 175 -14.82 -3.84 0.57
CA LEU A 175 -14.67 -3.08 1.82
C LEU A 175 -13.21 -2.66 2.09
N ALA A 176 -12.23 -3.40 1.57
CA ALA A 176 -10.82 -3.06 1.71
C ALA A 176 -10.45 -1.71 1.05
N PHE A 177 -11.21 -1.21 0.07
CA PHE A 177 -10.96 0.11 -0.52
C PHE A 177 -11.09 1.24 0.52
N ASP A 178 -12.00 1.10 1.48
CA ASP A 178 -12.22 2.08 2.53
C ASP A 178 -11.42 1.77 3.80
N LEU A 179 -11.17 0.48 4.08
CA LEU A 179 -10.58 0.02 5.35
C LEU A 179 -9.08 -0.25 5.30
N ASP A 180 -8.56 -0.71 4.17
CA ASP A 180 -7.14 -1.08 4.03
C ASP A 180 -6.62 -0.80 2.61
N ARG A 181 -6.78 0.46 2.18
CA ARG A 181 -6.38 0.92 0.85
C ARG A 181 -4.97 0.48 0.43
N PRO A 182 -3.94 0.47 1.31
CA PRO A 182 -2.60 0.02 0.93
C PRO A 182 -2.53 -1.44 0.45
N TYR A 183 -3.49 -2.29 0.81
CA TYR A 183 -3.48 -3.73 0.51
C TYR A 183 -4.49 -4.14 -0.54
N VAL A 184 -5.21 -3.22 -1.18
CA VAL A 184 -6.15 -3.56 -2.25
C VAL A 184 -5.71 -2.93 -3.57
N VAL A 185 -5.62 -3.76 -4.61
CA VAL A 185 -5.36 -3.31 -5.98
C VAL A 185 -6.67 -3.32 -6.75
N GLY A 186 -6.88 -2.26 -7.52
CA GLY A 186 -8.07 -2.12 -8.34
C GLY A 186 -8.42 -0.67 -8.60
N THR A 187 -9.30 -0.49 -9.58
CA THR A 187 -9.65 0.82 -10.14
C THR A 187 -10.77 1.53 -9.40
N TYR A 188 -11.33 0.91 -8.36
CA TYR A 188 -12.37 1.50 -7.55
C TYR A 188 -11.80 2.54 -6.59
N ARG A 189 -12.55 3.63 -6.39
CA ARG A 189 -12.24 4.69 -5.44
C ARG A 189 -12.56 4.29 -4.01
N ASP A 190 -13.67 3.57 -3.83
CA ASP A 190 -14.28 3.23 -2.55
C ASP A 190 -15.09 1.94 -2.67
N ALA A 191 -15.59 1.45 -1.53
CA ALA A 191 -16.39 0.23 -1.50
C ALA A 191 -17.71 0.37 -2.28
N ILE A 192 -18.32 1.56 -2.27
CA ILE A 192 -19.60 1.83 -2.96
C ILE A 192 -19.44 1.60 -4.46
N GLN A 193 -18.39 2.18 -5.06
CA GLN A 193 -18.11 2.00 -6.48
C GLN A 193 -17.78 0.54 -6.82
N CYS A 194 -17.05 -0.15 -5.95
CA CYS A 194 -16.75 -1.57 -6.12
C CYS A 194 -18.02 -2.44 -6.12
N PHE A 195 -18.90 -2.28 -5.12
CA PHE A 195 -20.17 -3.03 -5.05
C PHE A 195 -21.14 -2.65 -6.18
N ALA A 196 -21.16 -1.40 -6.62
CA ALA A 196 -21.98 -0.97 -7.76
C ALA A 196 -21.59 -1.71 -9.06
N ALA A 197 -20.32 -2.08 -9.20
CA ALA A 197 -19.80 -2.87 -10.32
C ALA A 197 -20.06 -4.38 -10.19
N ARG A 198 -20.77 -4.83 -9.15
CA ARG A 198 -21.04 -6.23 -8.87
C ARG A 198 -22.53 -6.55 -8.89
N GLU A 199 -22.84 -7.80 -9.20
CA GLU A 199 -24.15 -8.38 -8.94
C GLU A 199 -24.44 -8.35 -7.43
N PRO A 200 -25.71 -8.32 -6.99
CA PRO A 200 -26.05 -8.36 -5.57
C PRO A 200 -25.50 -9.61 -4.88
N ALA A 201 -25.23 -9.49 -3.58
CA ALA A 201 -24.88 -10.66 -2.77
C ALA A 201 -26.04 -11.67 -2.76
N PRO A 202 -25.75 -12.99 -2.78
CA PRO A 202 -26.79 -14.00 -2.64
C PRO A 202 -27.43 -13.94 -1.24
N GLU A 203 -28.75 -14.13 -1.16
CA GLU A 203 -29.57 -13.87 0.04
C GLU A 203 -29.10 -14.60 1.31
N ASN A 204 -28.45 -15.76 1.18
CA ASN A 204 -28.01 -16.60 2.32
C ASN A 204 -26.52 -16.96 2.28
N GLY A 205 -25.69 -16.22 1.54
CA GLY A 205 -24.36 -16.72 1.13
C GLY A 205 -23.13 -16.01 1.69
N ASP A 206 -23.22 -14.82 2.29
CA ASP A 206 -22.03 -14.05 2.66
C ASP A 206 -21.98 -13.61 4.15
N ASP A 207 -21.43 -14.50 4.97
CA ASP A 207 -21.13 -14.31 6.39
C ASP A 207 -19.79 -13.59 6.65
N SER A 208 -19.08 -13.14 5.59
CA SER A 208 -17.76 -12.54 5.77
C SER A 208 -17.84 -11.19 6.47
N VAL A 209 -16.82 -10.90 7.28
CA VAL A 209 -16.70 -9.67 8.05
C VAL A 209 -15.58 -8.79 7.48
N PRO A 210 -15.65 -7.46 7.62
CA PRO A 210 -14.63 -6.52 7.15
C PRO A 210 -13.33 -6.54 7.96
N LEU A 211 -13.02 -7.65 8.62
CA LEU A 211 -11.85 -7.80 9.47
C LEU A 211 -10.78 -8.62 8.73
N LEU A 212 -9.52 -8.33 9.04
CA LEU A 212 -8.38 -9.13 8.62
C LEU A 212 -8.51 -10.54 9.21
N ARG A 213 -8.10 -11.57 8.46
CA ARG A 213 -8.23 -12.94 8.96
C ARG A 213 -7.22 -13.23 10.07
N TRP A 214 -7.68 -13.81 11.17
CA TRP A 214 -6.77 -14.34 12.20
C TRP A 214 -5.96 -15.53 11.66
N THR A 215 -4.65 -15.52 11.90
CA THR A 215 -3.75 -16.62 11.58
C THR A 215 -2.84 -16.96 12.77
N ASN A 216 -2.62 -18.25 13.02
CA ASN A 216 -1.70 -18.75 14.06
C ASN A 216 -0.25 -18.84 13.58
N GLY A 217 0.04 -18.35 12.37
CA GLY A 217 1.35 -18.50 11.74
C GLY A 217 1.56 -19.88 11.11
N LEU A 218 2.72 -20.06 10.46
CA LEU A 218 3.12 -21.32 9.83
C LEU A 218 3.77 -22.25 10.88
N LYS A 219 3.09 -23.35 11.23
CA LYS A 219 3.54 -24.31 12.26
C LYS A 219 4.93 -24.93 12.02
N HIS A 220 5.39 -25.01 10.77
CA HIS A 220 6.66 -25.67 10.39
C HIS A 220 7.87 -24.72 10.32
N SER A 221 7.67 -23.40 10.43
CA SER A 221 8.72 -22.39 10.40
C SER A 221 8.90 -21.67 11.75
N GLN A 222 8.33 -22.22 12.82
CA GLN A 222 8.64 -21.81 14.20
C GLN A 222 10.00 -22.39 14.65
N LEU A 223 11.02 -22.34 13.80
CA LEU A 223 12.38 -22.45 14.29
C LEU A 223 12.56 -21.27 15.26
N GLU A 224 12.95 -21.53 16.50
CA GLU A 224 12.89 -20.63 17.65
C GLU A 224 13.58 -19.25 17.47
N GLY A 225 14.20 -18.98 16.32
CA GLY A 225 14.79 -17.70 15.93
C GLY A 225 13.90 -16.77 15.08
N ASP A 226 12.92 -17.27 14.32
CA ASP A 226 12.24 -16.49 13.26
C ASP A 226 11.21 -15.48 13.80
N CYS A 227 10.76 -15.65 15.05
CA CYS A 227 9.75 -14.81 15.70
C CYS A 227 10.30 -14.13 16.96
N LYS A 228 11.55 -13.63 16.90
CA LYS A 228 12.14 -12.82 17.98
C LYS A 228 11.83 -11.34 17.79
N HIS A 229 12.04 -10.82 16.59
CA HIS A 229 11.67 -9.49 16.14
C HIS A 229 11.32 -9.55 14.65
N VAL A 230 10.43 -8.69 14.17
CA VAL A 230 10.23 -8.50 12.72
C VAL A 230 11.43 -7.72 12.18
N ALA A 231 12.53 -8.41 11.90
CA ALA A 231 13.77 -7.78 11.42
C ALA A 231 13.61 -7.33 9.95
N PRO A 232 14.04 -6.09 9.61
CA PRO A 232 13.85 -5.53 8.27
C PRO A 232 14.71 -6.17 7.16
N ASP A 233 15.82 -6.81 7.51
CA ASP A 233 16.89 -7.15 6.56
C ASP A 233 16.96 -8.63 6.13
N ASP A 234 16.08 -9.51 6.61
CA ASP A 234 16.28 -10.95 6.39
C ASP A 234 15.72 -11.49 5.06
N ASP A 235 14.90 -10.74 4.30
CA ASP A 235 14.53 -11.11 2.92
C ASP A 235 13.97 -9.93 2.11
N VAL A 236 14.65 -9.53 1.03
CA VAL A 236 14.22 -8.46 0.11
C VAL A 236 12.92 -8.83 -0.63
N ARG A 237 12.53 -10.11 -0.66
CA ARG A 237 11.37 -10.62 -1.42
C ARG A 237 10.04 -10.54 -0.67
N VAL A 238 10.05 -10.41 0.65
CA VAL A 238 8.82 -10.33 1.46
C VAL A 238 8.96 -9.21 2.48
N PRO A 239 8.15 -8.15 2.40
CA PRO A 239 8.24 -7.06 3.37
C PRO A 239 8.08 -7.60 4.79
N PRO A 240 8.91 -7.12 5.75
CA PRO A 240 8.96 -7.63 7.12
C PRO A 240 7.57 -7.72 7.76
N GLN A 241 6.69 -6.76 7.45
CA GLN A 241 5.31 -6.72 7.96
C GLN A 241 4.49 -7.95 7.55
N GLN A 242 4.64 -8.44 6.32
CA GLN A 242 3.96 -9.65 5.84
C GLN A 242 4.56 -10.90 6.48
N ARG A 243 5.90 -10.95 6.54
CA ARG A 243 6.62 -12.08 7.13
C ARG A 243 6.18 -12.28 8.58
N GLY A 244 6.04 -11.21 9.36
CA GLY A 244 5.55 -11.27 10.74
C GLY A 244 4.18 -11.94 10.87
N VAL A 245 3.15 -11.46 10.17
CA VAL A 245 1.79 -12.04 10.27
C VAL A 245 1.74 -13.49 9.76
N ILE A 246 2.41 -13.78 8.65
CA ILE A 246 2.31 -15.09 7.99
C ILE A 246 3.09 -16.15 8.75
N ILE A 247 4.32 -15.82 9.17
CA ILE A 247 5.21 -16.77 9.85
C ILE A 247 4.83 -16.88 11.32
N CYS A 248 4.67 -15.74 12.00
CA CYS A 248 4.53 -15.68 13.46
C CYS A 248 3.08 -15.54 13.94
N GLY A 249 2.14 -15.28 13.04
CA GLY A 249 0.72 -15.16 13.36
C GLY A 249 0.29 -13.76 13.79
N THR A 250 -1.03 -13.57 13.84
CA THR A 250 -1.69 -12.31 14.21
C THR A 250 -1.30 -11.86 15.62
N LYS A 251 -1.24 -12.79 16.57
CA LYS A 251 -0.90 -12.49 17.97
C LYS A 251 0.47 -11.83 18.09
N PHE A 252 1.52 -12.51 17.64
CA PHE A 252 2.88 -12.00 17.68
C PHE A 252 2.99 -10.64 16.98
N PHE A 253 2.41 -10.52 15.79
CA PHE A 253 2.46 -9.31 14.98
C PHE A 253 1.77 -8.11 15.66
N CYS A 254 0.58 -8.29 16.24
CA CYS A 254 -0.12 -7.21 16.92
C CYS A 254 0.58 -6.82 18.23
N GLU A 255 1.12 -7.78 18.99
CA GLU A 255 1.88 -7.51 20.22
C GLU A 255 3.11 -6.62 19.97
N GLN A 256 3.70 -6.65 18.77
CA GLN A 256 4.83 -5.78 18.42
C GLN A 256 4.51 -4.28 18.50
N TYR A 257 3.24 -3.89 18.35
CA TYR A 257 2.84 -2.47 18.39
C TYR A 257 2.99 -1.80 19.76
N ASP A 258 3.07 -2.59 20.83
CA ASP A 258 3.32 -2.07 22.19
C ASP A 258 4.80 -2.21 22.60
N THR A 259 5.68 -2.50 21.65
CA THR A 259 7.13 -2.63 21.85
C THR A 259 7.89 -1.53 21.09
N PRO A 260 9.22 -1.40 21.26
CA PRO A 260 10.05 -0.57 20.38
C PRO A 260 10.11 -1.06 18.91
N TRP A 261 9.47 -2.18 18.59
CA TRP A 261 9.56 -2.88 17.32
C TRP A 261 8.22 -2.98 16.56
N PRO A 262 7.37 -1.94 16.48
CA PRO A 262 6.19 -2.02 15.64
C PRO A 262 6.60 -2.36 14.19
N PRO A 263 5.79 -3.15 13.46
CA PRO A 263 6.10 -3.55 12.09
C PRO A 263 5.88 -2.40 11.09
N ASP A 264 4.92 -1.51 11.37
CA ASP A 264 4.68 -0.25 10.66
C ASP A 264 3.90 0.74 11.57
N ARG A 265 3.42 1.87 11.04
CA ARG A 265 2.67 2.90 11.80
C ARG A 265 1.16 2.92 11.55
N ARG A 266 0.58 1.85 11.00
CA ARG A 266 -0.86 1.74 10.76
C ARG A 266 -1.67 1.81 12.04
N TRP A 267 -1.22 1.12 13.08
CA TRP A 267 -1.86 1.11 14.39
C TRP A 267 -0.97 1.79 15.42
N ARG A 268 -1.58 2.39 16.44
CA ARG A 268 -0.83 3.08 17.52
C ARG A 268 -0.41 2.13 18.64
N LYS A 269 -1.15 1.04 18.82
CA LYS A 269 -0.99 0.05 19.90
C LYS A 269 -1.56 -1.30 19.50
N ALA A 270 -1.20 -2.34 20.24
CA ALA A 270 -1.61 -3.71 19.94
C ALA A 270 -3.14 -3.88 19.91
N SER A 271 -3.87 -3.19 20.80
CA SER A 271 -5.34 -3.29 20.83
C SER A 271 -6.00 -2.81 19.54
N ASP A 272 -5.45 -1.79 18.90
CA ASP A 272 -5.97 -1.25 17.64
C ASP A 272 -5.70 -2.23 16.49
N CYS A 273 -4.54 -2.91 16.54
CA CYS A 273 -4.21 -4.00 15.63
C CYS A 273 -5.19 -5.16 15.81
N PHE A 274 -5.37 -5.67 17.03
CA PHE A 274 -6.29 -6.77 17.30
C PHE A 274 -7.73 -6.49 16.88
N ALA A 275 -8.21 -5.26 17.07
CA ALA A 275 -9.55 -4.85 16.64
C ALA A 275 -9.75 -4.87 15.11
N ALA A 276 -8.66 -4.83 14.33
CA ALA A 276 -8.70 -4.95 12.88
C ALA A 276 -8.74 -6.40 12.39
N PHE A 277 -8.52 -7.39 13.27
CA PHE A 277 -8.57 -8.81 12.94
C PHE A 277 -9.86 -9.47 13.45
N GLU A 278 -10.23 -10.56 12.79
CA GLU A 278 -11.20 -11.50 13.34
C GLU A 278 -10.75 -12.02 14.70
N LYS A 279 -11.72 -12.49 15.50
CA LYS A 279 -11.43 -13.13 16.77
C LYS A 279 -10.57 -14.37 16.57
N GLU A 280 -9.65 -14.59 17.50
CA GLU A 280 -8.91 -15.84 17.61
C GLU A 280 -9.89 -17.02 17.63
N PRO A 281 -9.74 -18.01 16.73
CA PRO A 281 -10.57 -19.20 16.75
C PRO A 281 -10.39 -19.93 18.08
N VAL A 282 -11.49 -20.25 18.75
CA VAL A 282 -11.47 -21.18 19.88
C VAL A 282 -11.18 -22.57 19.32
N GLU A 283 -10.04 -23.17 19.69
CA GLU A 283 -9.70 -24.56 19.35
C GLU A 283 -10.56 -25.57 20.13
#